data_AF-A0A9Q1E283-F1
#
_entry.id   AF-A0A9Q1E283-F1
#
_cell.length_a   1.000
_cell.length_b   1.000
_cell.length_c   1.000
_cell.angle_alpha   90.00
_cell.angle_beta   90.00
_cell.angle_gamma   90.00
#
_symmetry.space_group_name_H-M   'P 1'
#
loop_
_entity.id
_entity.type
_entity.pdbx_description
1 polymer ?
#
loop_
_entity_poly.entity_id
_entity_poly.type
_entity_poly.pdbx_seq_one_letter_code
_entity_poly.pdbx_strand_id
1 'polypeptide(L)' 'MEPRSFPVFWWGTIFFVYFVHLDHADGTFNFFKIRNLCKFCEVQTSTCEDTGTCFSKCGITSICDQLDEVCVSI' A
#
# COMPACT_ATOMS: atom_id res chain seq x y z
N MET A 1 -40.57 38.35 1.32
CA MET A 1 -39.64 37.43 1.99
C MET A 1 -39.96 36.00 1.57
N GLU A 2 -39.08 35.34 0.82
CA GLU A 2 -39.24 33.93 0.44
C GLU A 2 -38.17 33.11 1.19
N PRO A 3 -38.52 32.34 2.24
CA PRO A 3 -37.54 31.75 3.16
C PRO A 3 -37.17 30.29 2.79
N ARG A 4 -37.19 29.91 1.51
CA ARG A 4 -37.05 28.49 1.10
C ARG A 4 -35.77 28.10 0.38
N SER A 5 -34.84 29.03 0.13
CA SER A 5 -33.55 28.71 -0.53
C SER A 5 -32.42 28.27 0.41
N PHE A 6 -32.66 28.13 1.71
CA PHE A 6 -31.62 27.76 2.68
C PHE A 6 -31.33 26.24 2.84
N PRO A 7 -32.29 25.29 2.75
CA PRO A 7 -32.02 23.88 3.10
C PRO A 7 -31.33 23.08 2.00
N VAL A 8 -31.47 23.48 0.73
CA VAL A 8 -30.85 22.77 -0.41
C VAL A 8 -29.33 22.98 -0.44
N PHE A 9 -28.88 24.19 -0.08
CA PHE A 9 -27.45 24.51 -0.03
C PHE A 9 -26.72 23.80 1.12
N TRP A 10 -27.39 23.60 2.25
CA TRP A 10 -26.77 22.95 3.42
C TRP A 10 -26.60 21.44 3.22
N TRP A 11 -27.53 20.79 2.52
CA TRP A 11 -27.41 19.34 2.28
C TRP A 11 -26.28 19.01 1.30
N GLY A 12 -26.08 19.86 0.28
CA GLY A 12 -24.99 19.70 -0.68
C GLY A 12 -23.61 19.80 -0.01
N THR A 13 -23.40 20.76 0.89
CA THR A 13 -22.12 20.90 1.59
C THR A 13 -21.85 19.76 2.57
N ILE A 14 -22.88 19.24 3.26
CA ILE A 14 -22.76 18.08 4.15
C ILE A 14 -22.40 16.82 3.35
N PHE A 15 -23.05 16.58 2.21
CA PHE A 15 -22.71 15.45 1.34
C PHE A 15 -21.28 15.56 0.79
N PHE A 16 -20.88 16.73 0.29
CA PHE A 16 -19.52 16.94 -0.22
C PHE A 16 -18.45 16.72 0.84
N VAL A 17 -18.66 17.21 2.07
CA VAL A 17 -17.71 17.00 3.17
C VAL A 17 -17.64 15.52 3.58
N TYR A 18 -18.77 14.80 3.63
CA TYR A 18 -18.78 13.38 3.95
C TYR A 18 -18.04 12.53 2.90
N PHE A 19 -18.24 12.82 1.60
CA PHE A 19 -17.51 12.15 0.52
C PHE A 19 -16.01 12.45 0.55
N VAL A 20 -15.61 13.70 0.81
CA VAL A 20 -14.19 14.08 0.94
C VAL A 20 -13.53 13.45 2.17
N HIS A 21 -14.26 13.23 3.25
CA HIS A 21 -13.71 12.57 4.46
C HIS A 21 -13.49 11.07 4.27
N LEU A 22 -14.28 10.42 3.41
CA LEU A 22 -14.15 8.99 3.09
C LEU A 22 -12.93 8.69 2.19
N ASP A 23 -12.43 9.68 1.45
CA ASP A 23 -11.24 9.54 0.59
C ASP A 23 -9.91 9.67 1.37
N HIS A 24 -9.94 10.24 2.58
CA HIS A 24 -8.75 10.38 3.43
C HIS A 24 -8.48 9.11 4.28
N ALA A 25 -8.81 7.92 3.75
CA ALA A 25 -8.53 6.66 4.41
C ALA A 25 -7.17 6.05 4.04
N ASP A 26 -6.31 6.70 3.25
CA ASP A 26 -4.91 6.32 3.14
C ASP A 26 -4.11 7.45 2.48
N GLY A 27 -3.61 8.36 3.32
CA GLY A 27 -2.76 9.49 2.93
C GLY A 27 -1.41 9.05 2.36
N THR A 28 -1.41 8.53 1.13
CA THR A 28 -0.21 8.31 0.35
C THR A 28 -0.55 8.54 -1.13
N PHE A 29 -0.44 9.81 -1.53
CA PHE A 29 -0.49 10.27 -2.92
C PHE A 29 0.79 9.81 -3.68
N ASN A 30 1.02 8.50 -3.77
CA ASN A 30 2.04 7.91 -4.63
C ASN A 30 1.42 7.66 -6.00
N PHE A 31 1.53 8.64 -6.89
CA PHE A 31 1.06 8.55 -8.28
C PHE A 31 1.64 7.35 -9.08
N PHE A 32 2.64 6.65 -8.54
CA PHE A 32 3.14 5.38 -9.05
C PHE A 32 3.47 4.45 -7.88
N LYS A 33 2.64 3.43 -7.65
CA LYS A 33 2.99 2.34 -6.73
C LYS A 33 4.00 1.44 -7.48
N ILE A 34 5.24 1.42 -6.99
CA ILE A 34 6.31 0.60 -7.57
C ILE A 34 6.17 -0.82 -7.00
N ARG A 35 6.25 -1.83 -7.86
CA ARG A 35 6.27 -3.24 -7.43
C ARG A 35 7.57 -3.53 -6.67
N ASN A 36 7.48 -4.28 -5.59
CA ASN A 36 8.65 -4.69 -4.81
C ASN A 36 9.58 -5.59 -5.64
N LEU A 37 10.86 -5.61 -5.26
CA LEU A 37 11.88 -6.49 -5.82
C LEU A 37 12.32 -7.46 -4.72
N CYS A 38 12.04 -8.75 -4.91
CA CYS A 38 12.35 -9.81 -3.95
C CYS A 38 13.31 -10.83 -4.55
N LYS A 39 14.09 -11.49 -3.70
CA LYS A 39 14.89 -12.64 -4.13
C LYS A 39 14.00 -13.87 -4.23
N PHE A 40 13.66 -14.27 -5.45
CA PHE A 40 12.85 -15.46 -5.73
C PHE A 40 13.76 -16.60 -6.18
N CYS A 41 13.94 -17.57 -5.30
CA CYS A 41 14.88 -18.67 -5.48
C CYS A 41 14.24 -19.94 -4.94
N GLU A 42 14.57 -21.08 -5.52
CA GLU A 42 14.18 -22.36 -4.95
C GLU A 42 14.86 -22.60 -3.61
N VAL A 43 14.39 -23.63 -2.90
CA VAL A 43 14.98 -24.07 -1.64
C VAL A 43 16.45 -24.45 -1.89
N GLN A 44 17.36 -23.76 -1.21
CA GLN A 44 18.79 -23.98 -1.30
C GLN A 44 19.37 -24.15 0.10
N THR A 45 20.43 -24.95 0.22
CA THR A 45 21.18 -25.10 1.46
C THR A 45 21.80 -23.76 1.87
N SER A 46 21.44 -23.26 3.04
CA SER A 46 22.04 -22.05 3.60
C SER A 46 23.27 -22.40 4.45
N THR A 47 24.18 -21.44 4.62
CA THR A 47 25.28 -21.54 5.60
C THR A 47 25.02 -20.61 6.78
N CYS A 48 23.74 -20.33 7.06
CA CYS A 48 23.36 -19.50 8.20
C CYS A 48 23.42 -20.37 9.46
N GLU A 49 24.31 -20.03 10.38
CA GLU A 49 24.60 -20.82 11.59
C GLU A 49 23.84 -20.27 12.81
N ASP A 50 22.55 -19.98 12.65
CA ASP A 50 21.61 -19.45 13.69
C ASP A 50 22.14 -18.23 14.48
N THR A 51 23.21 -17.58 14.00
CA THR A 51 23.93 -16.55 14.72
C THR A 51 23.66 -15.19 14.09
N GLY A 52 22.76 -14.45 14.72
CA GLY A 52 22.46 -13.06 14.35
C GLY A 52 21.81 -12.92 12.97
N THR A 53 22.31 -11.99 12.16
CA THR A 53 21.74 -11.65 10.85
C THR A 53 22.51 -12.35 9.74
N CYS A 54 21.82 -13.14 8.94
CA CYS A 54 22.37 -13.83 7.77
C CYS A 54 21.91 -13.20 6.46
N PHE A 55 22.71 -13.39 5.41
CA PHE A 55 22.33 -13.05 4.04
C PHE A 55 21.98 -14.29 3.24
N SER A 56 20.90 -14.20 2.46
CA SER A 56 20.60 -15.23 1.46
C SER A 56 21.65 -15.19 0.34
N LYS A 57 22.28 -16.34 0.07
CA LYS A 57 23.29 -16.50 -0.99
C LYS A 57 22.71 -16.50 -2.41
N CYS A 58 21.42 -16.24 -2.56
CA CYS A 58 20.80 -16.15 -3.87
C CYS A 58 21.09 -14.81 -4.56
N GLY A 59 21.47 -14.87 -5.84
CA GLY A 59 21.73 -13.69 -6.69
C GLY A 59 20.58 -13.32 -7.63
N ILE A 60 19.46 -14.05 -7.59
CA ILE A 60 18.30 -13.81 -8.47
C ILE A 60 17.36 -12.84 -7.75
N THR A 61 17.03 -11.74 -8.41
CA THR A 61 16.04 -10.77 -7.95
C THR A 61 14.92 -10.73 -8.98
N SER A 62 13.68 -10.84 -8.53
CA SER A 62 12.47 -10.77 -9.35
C SER A 62 11.57 -9.63 -8.88
N ILE A 63 10.80 -9.10 -9.81
CA ILE A 63 9.75 -8.11 -9.51
C ILE A 63 8.53 -8.88 -9.01
N CYS A 64 7.91 -8.40 -7.93
CA CYS A 64 6.65 -8.92 -7.40
C CYS A 64 5.51 -8.79 -8.41
N ASP A 65 4.58 -9.73 -8.40
CA ASP A 65 3.44 -9.69 -9.32
C ASP A 65 2.39 -8.67 -8.85
N GLN A 66 2.09 -8.67 -7.56
CA GLN A 66 1.21 -7.70 -6.94
C GLN A 66 1.97 -6.56 -6.25
N LEU A 67 1.31 -5.40 -6.16
CA LEU A 67 1.89 -4.21 -5.54
C LEU A 67 2.00 -4.30 -4.02
N ASP A 68 1.25 -5.21 -3.42
CA ASP A 68 1.17 -5.45 -1.97
C ASP A 68 1.92 -6.73 -1.54
N GLU A 69 2.64 -7.37 -2.47
CA GLU A 69 3.47 -8.53 -2.16
C GLU A 69 4.68 -8.16 -1.31
N VAL A 70 5.06 -9.08 -0.43
CA VAL A 70 6.18 -8.94 0.50
C VAL A 70 7.20 -10.06 0.30
N CYS A 71 8.47 -9.76 0.61
CA CYS A 71 9.53 -10.76 0.52
C CYS A 71 9.54 -11.63 1.79
N VAL A 72 9.66 -12.95 1.61
CA VAL A 72 9.78 -13.92 2.71
C VAL A 72 11.03 -14.75 2.52
N SER A 73 11.74 -15.05 3.60
CA SER A 73 12.86 -16.00 3.64
C SER A 73 12.69 -16.96 4.81
N ILE A 74 13.00 -18.23 4.59
CA ILE A 74 12.84 -19.33 5.54
C ILE A 74 14.19 -20.03 5.69
#